data_AF-A4YVQ9-F1
#
_entry.id   AF-A4YVQ9-F1
#
_cell.length_a   1.000
_cell.length_b   1.000
_cell.length_c   1.000
_cell.angle_alpha   90.00
_cell.angle_beta   90.00
_cell.angle_gamma   90.00
#
_symmetry.space_group_name_H-M   'P 1'
#
loop_
_entity.id
_entity.type
_entity.pdbx_description
1 polymer ?
#
loop_
_entity_poly.entity_id
_entity_poly.type
_entity_poly.pdbx_seq_one_letter_code
_entity_poly.pdbx_strand_id
1 'polypeptide(L)'
;MQQTNASERLDLAAIVADLNALLRLKTTVIGIKMFARVEDMEAVEKIRRPNAVHTTDQIVSMAARLGWTVGITGDDLVGAQCRAVIGLGPQDDSWLSGQGYVGVWHGTAEDARKRQEALDVVPFGRYQAMAVSPLASGRLDPPDICLVYATPGQMIILINGLQYVGYKKFEWGVVGETACADSWGRALKTGEPSLSLPCFAERRYGGVPDEEMLMALKPADLAKAIAGMKQLAKNGLRYPIAPYGIQNDVRAGMSVSYRKK
;
A
#
# COMPACT_ATOMS: atom_id res chain seq x y z
N MET A 1 -13.64 2.68 -35.70
CA MET A 1 -14.33 2.23 -34.46
C MET A 1 -14.04 0.76 -34.26
N GLN A 2 -13.10 0.43 -33.38
CA GLN A 2 -12.99 -0.90 -32.79
C GLN A 2 -12.93 -0.66 -31.29
N GLN A 3 -14.03 -0.99 -30.61
CA GLN A 3 -14.12 -1.02 -29.17
C GLN A 3 -13.34 -2.25 -28.70
N THR A 4 -12.14 -2.05 -28.15
CA THR A 4 -11.44 -3.05 -27.35
C THR A 4 -12.05 -3.02 -25.94
N ASN A 5 -13.21 -3.66 -25.79
CA ASN A 5 -13.85 -3.90 -24.50
C ASN A 5 -13.70 -5.38 -24.13
N ALA A 6 -12.54 -5.70 -23.55
CA ALA A 6 -12.35 -6.82 -22.65
C ALA A 6 -11.17 -6.44 -21.77
N SER A 7 -11.45 -5.90 -20.58
CA SER A 7 -10.46 -5.77 -19.52
C SER A 7 -9.94 -7.19 -19.24
N GLU A 8 -8.72 -7.52 -19.69
CA GLU A 8 -8.10 -8.81 -19.37
C GLU A 8 -8.12 -8.98 -17.85
N ARG A 9 -8.84 -10.00 -17.39
CA ARG A 9 -8.95 -10.32 -15.97
C ARG A 9 -7.57 -10.74 -15.49
N LEU A 10 -7.02 -10.01 -14.53
CA LEU A 10 -5.69 -10.31 -13.97
C LEU A 10 -5.75 -11.59 -13.14
N ASP A 11 -4.83 -12.52 -13.39
CA ASP A 11 -4.63 -13.67 -12.51
C ASP A 11 -3.89 -13.24 -11.24
N LEU A 12 -4.67 -12.94 -10.19
CA LEU A 12 -4.16 -12.47 -8.91
C LEU A 12 -3.26 -13.50 -8.22
N ALA A 13 -3.52 -14.80 -8.40
CA ALA A 13 -2.68 -15.85 -7.81
C ALA A 13 -1.32 -15.92 -8.52
N ALA A 14 -1.30 -15.84 -9.85
CA ALA A 14 -0.06 -15.78 -10.62
C ALA A 14 0.76 -14.51 -10.29
N ILE A 15 0.11 -13.35 -10.13
CA ILE A 15 0.76 -12.10 -9.71
C ILE A 15 1.49 -12.28 -8.38
N VAL A 16 0.85 -12.89 -7.38
CA VAL A 16 1.47 -13.14 -6.07
C VAL A 16 2.61 -14.15 -6.17
N ALA A 17 2.46 -15.20 -6.98
CA ALA A 17 3.53 -16.18 -7.20
C ALA A 17 4.77 -15.53 -7.84
N ASP A 18 4.57 -14.70 -8.87
CA ASP A 18 5.63 -13.96 -9.54
C ASP A 18 6.34 -12.98 -8.59
N LEU A 19 5.60 -12.23 -7.75
CA LEU A 19 6.20 -11.34 -6.76
C LEU A 19 7.08 -12.08 -5.77
N ASN A 20 6.61 -13.22 -5.26
CA ASN A 20 7.40 -14.02 -4.34
C ASN A 20 8.66 -14.60 -5.01
N ALA A 21 8.57 -15.02 -6.28
CA ALA A 21 9.73 -15.48 -7.04
C ALA A 21 10.77 -14.36 -7.26
N LEU A 22 10.32 -13.13 -7.52
CA LEU A 22 11.17 -11.99 -7.83
C LEU A 22 11.76 -11.30 -6.58
N LEU A 23 10.96 -11.15 -5.53
CA LEU A 23 11.29 -10.33 -4.36
C LEU A 23 11.49 -11.15 -3.08
N ARG A 24 11.06 -12.42 -3.03
CA ARG A 24 11.16 -13.26 -1.81
C ARG A 24 10.50 -12.59 -0.61
N LEU A 25 9.25 -12.16 -0.77
CA LEU A 25 8.51 -11.45 0.25
C LEU A 25 8.28 -12.34 1.48
N LYS A 26 8.36 -11.75 2.67
CA LYS A 26 8.04 -12.43 3.94
C LYS A 26 6.56 -12.30 4.28
N THR A 27 5.97 -11.15 3.98
CA THR A 27 4.60 -10.80 4.34
C THR A 27 3.65 -11.06 3.18
N THR A 28 2.44 -11.54 3.50
CA THR A 28 1.41 -11.86 2.49
C THR A 28 1.00 -10.61 1.73
N VAL A 29 1.01 -10.67 0.40
CA VAL A 29 0.44 -9.62 -0.45
C VAL A 29 -1.08 -9.67 -0.31
N ILE A 30 -1.71 -8.53 -0.01
CA ILE A 30 -3.15 -8.43 0.23
C ILE A 30 -3.81 -7.45 -0.73
N GLY A 31 -5.11 -7.62 -0.95
CA GLY A 31 -5.96 -6.65 -1.62
C GLY A 31 -6.85 -5.92 -0.63
N ILE A 32 -7.18 -4.66 -0.96
CA ILE A 32 -8.23 -3.87 -0.30
C ILE A 32 -9.33 -3.59 -1.32
N LYS A 33 -10.59 -3.71 -0.90
CA LYS A 33 -11.76 -3.34 -1.69
C LYS A 33 -12.73 -2.50 -0.87
N MET A 34 -13.22 -1.43 -1.47
CA MET A 34 -14.22 -0.52 -0.92
C MET A 34 -15.61 -0.90 -1.46
N PHE A 35 -16.62 -0.79 -0.61
CA PHE A 35 -17.99 -1.19 -0.93
C PHE A 35 -18.97 -0.06 -0.64
N ALA A 36 -19.84 0.21 -1.62
CA ALA A 36 -20.91 1.21 -1.48
C ALA A 36 -21.99 0.75 -0.49
N ARG A 37 -22.12 -0.56 -0.30
CA ARG A 37 -23.12 -1.20 0.55
C ARG A 37 -22.46 -2.21 1.48
N VAL A 38 -22.92 -2.27 2.73
CA VAL A 38 -22.39 -3.23 3.72
C VAL A 38 -22.71 -4.66 3.28
N GLU A 39 -23.89 -4.91 2.70
CA GLU A 39 -24.31 -6.26 2.33
C GLU A 39 -23.44 -6.88 1.22
N ASP A 40 -22.94 -6.05 0.29
CA ASP A 40 -22.04 -6.50 -0.78
C ASP A 40 -20.69 -6.96 -0.20
N MET A 41 -20.23 -6.29 0.86
CA MET A 41 -19.03 -6.69 1.59
C MET A 41 -19.29 -7.97 2.39
N GLU A 42 -20.43 -8.09 3.07
CA GLU A 42 -20.77 -9.27 3.86
C GLU A 42 -20.98 -10.53 3.00
N ALA A 43 -21.32 -10.37 1.72
CA ALA A 43 -21.43 -11.45 0.76
C ALA A 43 -20.06 -12.04 0.34
N VAL A 44 -18.93 -11.41 0.69
CA VAL A 44 -17.59 -11.92 0.35
C VAL A 44 -17.32 -13.26 1.06
N GLU A 45 -16.86 -14.24 0.29
CA GLU A 45 -16.56 -15.59 0.81
C GLU A 45 -15.61 -15.52 2.02
N LYS A 46 -15.94 -16.21 3.12
CA LYS A 46 -15.13 -16.31 4.35
C LYS A 46 -14.82 -14.96 5.02
N ILE A 47 -15.63 -13.93 4.77
CA ILE A 47 -15.45 -12.65 5.46
C ILE A 47 -15.66 -12.80 6.96
N ARG A 48 -14.74 -12.21 7.73
CA ARG A 48 -14.85 -12.05 9.18
C ARG A 48 -15.27 -10.61 9.47
N ARG A 49 -16.18 -10.47 10.43
CA ARG A 49 -16.54 -9.18 11.02
C ARG A 49 -15.89 -9.08 12.40
N PRO A 50 -15.24 -7.97 12.75
CA PRO A 50 -14.74 -7.78 14.11
C PRO A 50 -15.85 -7.84 15.15
N ASN A 51 -15.50 -8.30 16.36
CA ASN A 51 -16.35 -8.24 17.54
C ASN A 51 -15.90 -7.14 18.52
N ALA A 52 -14.91 -6.34 18.13
CA ALA A 52 -14.32 -5.26 18.90
C ALA A 52 -13.90 -4.13 17.95
N VAL A 53 -13.58 -2.98 18.52
CA VAL A 53 -13.08 -1.82 17.79
C VAL A 53 -11.59 -1.94 17.54
N HIS A 54 -11.13 -1.63 16.33
CA HIS A 54 -9.74 -1.75 15.89
C HIS A 54 -9.21 -0.47 15.23
N THR A 55 -7.90 -0.36 15.06
CA THR A 55 -7.34 0.54 14.05
C THR A 55 -7.45 -0.09 12.67
N THR A 56 -7.43 0.74 11.61
CA THR A 56 -7.35 0.22 10.23
C THR A 56 -6.08 -0.62 10.02
N ASP A 57 -4.97 -0.24 10.65
CA ASP A 57 -3.69 -0.97 10.57
C ASP A 57 -3.80 -2.39 11.12
N GLN A 58 -4.57 -2.60 12.20
CA GLN A 58 -4.85 -3.93 12.74
C GLN A 58 -5.63 -4.78 11.73
N ILE A 59 -6.65 -4.21 11.09
CA ILE A 59 -7.48 -4.91 10.10
C ILE A 59 -6.63 -5.35 8.90
N VAL A 60 -5.83 -4.44 8.35
CA VAL A 60 -4.87 -4.71 7.27
C VAL A 60 -3.89 -5.81 7.68
N SER A 61 -3.39 -5.76 8.91
CA SER A 61 -2.43 -6.73 9.44
C SER A 61 -3.02 -8.12 9.68
N MET A 62 -4.31 -8.23 10.03
CA MET A 62 -5.00 -9.52 10.08
C MET A 62 -4.97 -10.24 8.74
N ALA A 63 -5.11 -9.51 7.63
CA ALA A 63 -4.96 -10.10 6.30
C ALA A 63 -3.49 -10.41 5.98
N ALA A 64 -2.58 -9.46 6.19
CA ALA A 64 -1.18 -9.58 5.78
C ALA A 64 -0.39 -10.63 6.59
N ARG A 65 -0.69 -10.76 7.89
CA ARG A 65 0.07 -11.57 8.84
C ARG A 65 -0.66 -12.82 9.30
N LEU A 66 -1.99 -12.81 9.36
CA LEU A 66 -2.79 -13.97 9.78
C LEU A 66 -3.54 -14.66 8.62
N GLY A 67 -3.50 -14.08 7.41
CA GLY A 67 -4.15 -14.65 6.23
C GLY A 67 -5.68 -14.53 6.22
N TRP A 68 -6.23 -13.63 7.04
CA TRP A 68 -7.68 -13.50 7.18
C TRP A 68 -8.31 -12.67 6.06
N THR A 69 -9.56 -12.97 5.73
CA THR A 69 -10.43 -12.06 5.00
C THR A 69 -11.30 -11.34 6.03
N VAL A 70 -11.17 -10.03 6.13
CA VAL A 70 -11.84 -9.22 7.16
C VAL A 70 -12.57 -8.07 6.49
N GLY A 71 -13.81 -7.85 6.90
CA GLY A 71 -14.65 -6.76 6.46
C GLY A 71 -14.98 -5.83 7.61
N ILE A 72 -14.97 -4.52 7.36
CA ILE A 72 -15.25 -3.47 8.35
C ILE A 72 -16.16 -2.39 7.78
N THR A 73 -16.85 -1.71 8.68
CA THR A 73 -17.54 -0.43 8.51
C THR A 73 -16.83 0.63 9.36
N GLY A 74 -17.31 1.88 9.31
CA GLY A 74 -16.78 2.93 10.19
C GLY A 74 -16.90 2.58 11.68
N ASP A 75 -17.93 1.85 12.09
CA ASP A 75 -18.20 1.56 13.51
C ASP A 75 -17.23 0.55 14.12
N ASP A 76 -16.56 -0.25 13.28
CA ASP A 76 -15.52 -1.19 13.71
C ASP A 76 -14.18 -0.48 13.97
N LEU A 77 -14.08 0.82 13.69
CA LEU A 77 -12.84 1.59 13.74
C LEU A 77 -12.76 2.60 14.88
N VAL A 78 -11.57 2.69 15.47
CA VAL A 78 -11.26 3.64 16.54
C VAL A 78 -11.09 5.06 15.99
N GLY A 79 -11.89 5.97 16.52
CA GLY A 79 -11.78 7.41 16.27
C GLY A 79 -12.11 7.84 14.85
N ALA A 80 -12.28 9.15 14.67
CA ALA A 80 -12.59 9.73 13.37
C ALA A 80 -11.45 9.58 12.36
N GLN A 81 -10.19 9.57 12.82
CA GLN A 81 -9.02 9.51 11.93
C GLN A 81 -8.94 8.21 11.12
N CYS A 82 -9.07 7.05 11.77
CA CYS A 82 -9.01 5.76 11.09
C CYS A 82 -10.13 5.63 10.06
N ARG A 83 -11.33 6.14 10.40
CA ARG A 83 -12.50 6.16 9.53
C ARG A 83 -12.29 7.08 8.32
N ALA A 84 -11.78 8.29 8.56
CA ALA A 84 -11.62 9.33 7.54
C ALA A 84 -10.61 8.93 6.44
N VAL A 85 -9.47 8.31 6.79
CA VAL A 85 -8.43 7.95 5.79
C VAL A 85 -8.98 7.06 4.68
N ILE A 86 -9.85 6.10 5.03
CA ILE A 86 -10.49 5.18 4.07
C ILE A 86 -11.90 5.61 3.67
N GLY A 87 -12.33 6.84 4.02
CA GLY A 87 -13.61 7.39 3.58
C GLY A 87 -14.86 6.75 4.23
N LEU A 88 -14.69 6.10 5.39
CA LEU A 88 -15.79 5.54 6.20
C LEU A 88 -16.22 6.47 7.35
N GLY A 89 -15.70 7.70 7.38
CA GLY A 89 -16.11 8.76 8.30
C GLY A 89 -15.95 10.13 7.66
N PRO A 90 -16.73 11.13 8.09
CA PRO A 90 -16.72 12.46 7.50
C PRO A 90 -15.40 13.21 7.78
N GLN A 91 -15.02 14.08 6.85
CA GLN A 91 -13.94 15.06 7.00
C GLN A 91 -14.52 16.46 7.23
N ASP A 92 -15.36 16.60 8.27
CA ASP A 92 -16.02 17.85 8.63
C ASP A 92 -15.06 18.85 9.33
N ASP A 93 -15.56 20.05 9.66
CA ASP A 93 -14.77 21.08 10.35
C ASP A 93 -14.21 20.61 11.70
N SER A 94 -14.92 19.70 12.39
CA SER A 94 -14.43 19.12 13.64
C SER A 94 -13.20 18.25 13.39
N TRP A 95 -13.26 17.38 12.37
CA TRP A 95 -12.12 16.58 11.95
C TRP A 95 -10.95 17.44 11.45
N LEU A 96 -11.23 18.42 10.59
CA LEU A 96 -10.25 19.34 10.01
C LEU A 96 -9.56 20.20 11.07
N SER A 97 -10.26 20.54 12.16
CA SER A 97 -9.67 21.32 13.26
C SER A 97 -8.45 20.63 13.88
N GLY A 98 -8.37 19.30 13.82
CA GLY A 98 -7.27 18.53 14.39
C GLY A 98 -7.15 18.66 15.91
N GLN A 99 -8.16 19.18 16.63
CA GLN A 99 -8.04 19.56 18.04
C GLN A 99 -7.57 18.42 18.95
N GLY A 100 -7.99 17.19 18.69
CA GLY A 100 -7.53 16.00 19.44
C GLY A 100 -6.02 15.70 19.33
N TYR A 101 -5.29 16.42 18.48
CA TYR A 101 -3.86 16.23 18.26
C TYR A 101 -3.00 17.36 18.84
N VAL A 102 -3.61 18.43 19.33
CA VAL A 102 -2.91 19.55 19.97
C VAL A 102 -2.36 19.10 21.32
N GLY A 103 -1.08 19.34 21.55
CA GLY A 103 -0.35 18.87 22.74
C GLY A 103 -0.05 17.36 22.76
N VAL A 104 -0.54 16.60 21.77
CA VAL A 104 -0.26 15.16 21.63
C VAL A 104 0.78 14.93 20.55
N TRP A 105 0.50 15.43 19.35
CA TRP A 105 1.37 15.28 18.17
C TRP A 105 1.88 16.63 17.66
N HIS A 106 1.11 17.70 17.88
CA HIS A 106 1.42 19.03 17.37
C HIS A 106 1.33 20.06 18.48
N GLY A 107 2.27 21.01 18.52
CA GLY A 107 2.32 22.01 19.58
C GLY A 107 1.17 23.03 19.53
N THR A 108 0.57 23.25 18.36
CA THR A 108 -0.46 24.27 18.15
C THR A 108 -1.66 23.71 17.39
N ALA A 109 -2.82 24.38 17.55
CA ALA A 109 -4.02 24.09 16.76
C ALA A 109 -3.82 24.36 15.26
N GLU A 110 -2.99 25.36 14.92
CA GLU A 110 -2.66 25.67 13.53
C GLU A 110 -1.90 24.51 12.87
N ASP A 111 -0.87 23.98 13.53
CA ASP A 111 -0.10 22.85 13.02
C ASP A 111 -0.95 21.58 12.92
N ALA A 112 -1.80 21.33 13.92
CA ALA A 112 -2.72 20.19 13.92
C ALA A 112 -3.70 20.25 12.75
N ARG A 113 -4.25 21.44 12.45
CA ARG A 113 -5.13 21.68 11.31
C ARG A 113 -4.41 21.54 9.97
N LYS A 114 -3.24 22.19 9.81
CA LYS A 114 -2.39 22.06 8.62
C LYS A 114 -2.11 20.60 8.30
N ARG A 115 -1.84 19.79 9.32
CA ARG A 115 -1.66 18.34 9.15
C ARG A 115 -2.92 17.67 8.62
N GLN A 116 -4.11 17.94 9.20
CA GLN A 116 -5.37 17.34 8.71
C GLN A 116 -5.65 17.71 7.26
N GLU A 117 -5.44 18.97 6.89
CA GLU A 117 -5.64 19.49 5.53
C GLU A 117 -4.65 18.86 4.52
N ALA A 118 -3.47 18.43 4.98
CA ALA A 118 -2.45 17.80 4.14
C ALA A 118 -2.69 16.30 3.87
N LEU A 119 -3.61 15.65 4.59
CA LEU A 119 -3.80 14.20 4.47
C LEU A 119 -4.50 13.82 3.16
N ASP A 120 -3.97 12.78 2.51
CA ASP A 120 -4.68 12.09 1.45
C ASP A 120 -5.70 11.11 2.03
N VAL A 121 -6.97 11.50 1.95
CA VAL A 121 -8.12 10.74 2.45
C VAL A 121 -9.09 10.42 1.32
N VAL A 122 -9.74 9.26 1.40
CA VAL A 122 -10.82 8.92 0.48
C VAL A 122 -12.05 9.79 0.79
N PRO A 123 -12.68 10.43 -0.22
CA PRO A 123 -13.87 11.25 0.00
C PRO A 123 -15.00 10.47 0.68
N PHE A 124 -15.53 11.04 1.76
CA PHE A 124 -16.66 10.45 2.47
C PHE A 124 -17.95 10.44 1.63
N GLY A 125 -18.85 9.50 1.94
CA GLY A 125 -20.19 9.39 1.35
C GLY A 125 -20.31 8.44 0.15
N ARG A 126 -19.18 7.96 -0.39
CA ARG A 126 -19.19 6.98 -1.50
C ARG A 126 -19.26 5.53 -1.01
N TYR A 127 -18.64 5.22 0.12
CA TYR A 127 -18.47 3.87 0.63
C TYR A 127 -19.01 3.74 2.05
N GLN A 128 -19.54 2.57 2.35
CA GLN A 128 -20.06 2.21 3.68
C GLN A 128 -19.22 1.13 4.36
N ALA A 129 -18.46 0.36 3.57
CA ALA A 129 -17.63 -0.72 4.07
C ALA A 129 -16.31 -0.86 3.29
N MET A 130 -15.36 -1.56 3.90
CA MET A 130 -14.10 -1.97 3.32
C MET A 130 -13.85 -3.45 3.66
N ALA A 131 -13.24 -4.20 2.74
CA ALA A 131 -12.69 -5.51 3.04
C ALA A 131 -11.22 -5.62 2.66
N VAL A 132 -10.50 -6.47 3.40
CA VAL A 132 -9.10 -6.83 3.15
C VAL A 132 -8.97 -8.35 3.09
N SER A 133 -8.10 -8.85 2.22
CA SER A 133 -7.88 -10.29 2.03
C SER A 133 -6.52 -10.58 1.40
N PRO A 134 -5.90 -11.75 1.66
CA PRO A 134 -4.81 -12.26 0.82
C PRO A 134 -5.14 -12.15 -0.66
N LEU A 135 -4.25 -11.53 -1.43
CA LEU A 135 -4.51 -11.21 -2.84
C LEU A 135 -4.68 -12.49 -3.68
N ALA A 136 -3.86 -13.51 -3.39
CA ALA A 136 -3.91 -14.81 -4.06
C ALA A 136 -5.21 -15.59 -3.81
N SER A 137 -6.05 -15.20 -2.84
CA SER A 137 -7.33 -15.88 -2.63
C SER A 137 -8.39 -15.52 -3.67
N GLY A 138 -8.21 -14.41 -4.39
CA GLY A 138 -9.16 -13.93 -5.41
C GLY A 138 -10.51 -13.45 -4.87
N ARG A 139 -10.71 -13.42 -3.54
CA ARG A 139 -12.02 -13.12 -2.92
C ARG A 139 -12.51 -11.70 -3.14
N LEU A 140 -11.59 -10.77 -3.40
CA LEU A 140 -11.90 -9.35 -3.60
C LEU A 140 -11.78 -8.94 -5.07
N ASP A 141 -11.92 -9.85 -6.04
CA ASP A 141 -11.64 -9.57 -7.45
C ASP A 141 -12.67 -8.65 -8.15
N PRO A 142 -12.26 -7.57 -8.85
CA PRO A 142 -10.94 -6.91 -8.73
C PRO A 142 -10.88 -6.09 -7.42
N PRO A 143 -9.74 -6.07 -6.72
CA PRO A 143 -9.55 -5.18 -5.58
C PRO A 143 -9.23 -3.78 -6.09
N ASP A 144 -9.54 -2.75 -5.30
CA ASP A 144 -9.26 -1.36 -5.66
C ASP A 144 -7.75 -1.09 -5.63
N ILE A 145 -7.06 -1.62 -4.62
CA ILE A 145 -5.61 -1.58 -4.48
C ILE A 145 -5.06 -2.89 -3.89
N CYS A 146 -3.77 -3.10 -4.09
CA CYS A 146 -2.95 -4.13 -3.46
C CYS A 146 -1.95 -3.49 -2.50
N LEU A 147 -1.61 -4.19 -1.43
CA LEU A 147 -0.57 -3.80 -0.49
C LEU A 147 0.57 -4.81 -0.49
N VAL A 148 1.79 -4.29 -0.56
CA VAL A 148 3.04 -5.04 -0.45
C VAL A 148 3.83 -4.48 0.71
N TYR A 149 4.05 -5.29 1.75
CA TYR A 149 5.04 -5.02 2.79
C TYR A 149 6.37 -5.66 2.42
N ALA A 150 7.44 -4.87 2.41
CA ALA A 150 8.76 -5.35 2.00
C ALA A 150 9.88 -4.44 2.53
N THR A 151 11.11 -4.95 2.54
CA THR A 151 12.29 -4.18 2.91
C THR A 151 12.62 -3.09 1.88
N PRO A 152 13.36 -2.02 2.23
CA PRO A 152 13.79 -1.00 1.27
C PRO A 152 14.49 -1.57 0.03
N GLY A 153 15.31 -2.62 0.19
CA GLY A 153 15.99 -3.29 -0.92
C GLY A 153 15.04 -4.05 -1.86
N GLN A 154 13.92 -4.57 -1.36
CA GLN A 154 12.86 -5.15 -2.19
C GLN A 154 12.04 -4.05 -2.86
N MET A 155 11.71 -2.98 -2.13
CA MET A 155 10.93 -1.85 -2.65
C MET A 155 11.63 -1.16 -3.83
N ILE A 156 12.93 -0.93 -3.78
CA ILE A 156 13.63 -0.28 -4.90
C ILE A 156 13.59 -1.13 -6.17
N ILE A 157 13.62 -2.47 -6.05
CA ILE A 157 13.48 -3.37 -7.21
C ILE A 157 12.05 -3.33 -7.76
N LEU A 158 11.04 -3.29 -6.88
CA LEU A 158 9.64 -3.11 -7.29
C LEU A 158 9.42 -1.78 -8.04
N ILE A 159 9.98 -0.69 -7.53
CA ILE A 159 9.92 0.65 -8.13
C ILE A 159 10.61 0.68 -9.49
N ASN A 160 11.79 0.09 -9.61
CA ASN A 160 12.46 -0.04 -10.90
C ASN A 160 11.59 -0.81 -11.91
N GLY A 161 10.88 -1.85 -11.45
CA GLY A 161 9.89 -2.56 -12.26
C GLY A 161 8.77 -1.65 -12.77
N LEU A 162 8.18 -0.82 -11.89
CA LEU A 162 7.14 0.16 -12.25
C LEU A 162 7.64 1.18 -13.28
N GLN A 163 8.92 1.50 -13.26
CA GLN A 163 9.56 2.51 -14.11
C GLN A 163 10.14 1.96 -15.41
N TYR A 164 10.21 0.63 -15.58
CA TYR A 164 10.86 0.00 -16.74
C TYR A 164 10.21 0.40 -18.07
N VAL A 165 8.88 0.48 -18.13
CA VAL A 165 8.11 1.01 -19.27
C VAL A 165 7.31 2.22 -18.83
N GLY A 166 7.33 3.28 -19.64
CA GLY A 166 6.60 4.52 -19.32
C GLY A 166 7.15 5.16 -18.05
N TYR A 167 8.46 5.40 -18.02
CA TYR A 167 9.18 6.00 -16.91
C TYR A 167 8.49 7.28 -16.43
N LYS A 168 8.34 7.39 -15.11
CA LYS A 168 7.98 8.62 -14.40
C LYS A 168 8.80 8.67 -13.13
N LYS A 169 9.26 9.87 -12.77
CA LYS A 169 9.76 10.13 -11.42
C LYS A 169 8.56 10.03 -10.46
N PHE A 170 8.66 9.18 -9.44
CA PHE A 170 7.65 9.14 -8.37
C PHE A 170 7.97 10.19 -7.31
N GLU A 171 6.92 10.85 -6.83
CA GLU A 171 6.99 11.82 -5.74
C GLU A 171 5.97 11.39 -4.68
N TRP A 172 6.49 11.06 -3.50
CA TRP A 172 5.71 10.65 -2.33
C TRP A 172 6.03 11.57 -1.17
N GLY A 173 5.01 11.87 -0.37
CA GLY A 173 5.12 12.67 0.85
C GLY A 173 5.23 11.79 2.09
N VAL A 174 5.45 12.44 3.25
CA VAL A 174 5.41 11.77 4.54
C VAL A 174 4.67 12.61 5.58
N VAL A 175 3.76 11.96 6.26
CA VAL A 175 3.08 12.41 7.48
C VAL A 175 3.42 11.43 8.58
N GLY A 176 4.23 11.88 9.55
CA GLY A 176 4.84 10.98 10.53
C GLY A 176 3.86 10.24 11.45
N GLU A 177 2.67 10.79 11.70
CA GLU A 177 1.66 10.16 12.58
C GLU A 177 0.65 9.32 11.79
N THR A 178 0.20 9.80 10.63
CA THR A 178 -0.88 9.20 9.82
C THR A 178 -0.34 8.62 8.51
N ALA A 179 0.70 7.79 8.55
CA ALA A 179 1.34 7.25 7.33
C ALA A 179 0.40 6.37 6.47
N CYS A 180 -0.70 5.89 7.04
CA CYS A 180 -1.78 5.24 6.30
C CYS A 180 -2.47 6.16 5.26
N ALA A 181 -2.45 7.49 5.48
CA ALA A 181 -2.87 8.46 4.49
C ALA A 181 -1.89 8.54 3.32
N ASP A 182 -0.58 8.38 3.55
CA ASP A 182 0.44 8.38 2.49
C ASP A 182 0.51 7.07 1.71
N SER A 183 0.04 5.95 2.28
CA SER A 183 -0.02 4.65 1.61
C SER A 183 -1.39 4.41 0.95
N TRP A 184 -2.29 3.67 1.61
CA TRP A 184 -3.57 3.28 1.03
C TRP A 184 -4.54 4.44 0.91
N GLY A 185 -4.50 5.45 1.79
CA GLY A 185 -5.35 6.65 1.66
C GLY A 185 -5.10 7.34 0.32
N ARG A 186 -3.85 7.66 0.03
CA ARG A 186 -3.40 8.25 -1.23
C ARG A 186 -3.63 7.32 -2.41
N ALA A 187 -3.31 6.04 -2.31
CA ALA A 187 -3.50 5.09 -3.41
C ALA A 187 -5.00 4.92 -3.76
N LEU A 188 -5.89 4.88 -2.77
CA LEU A 188 -7.35 4.83 -3.00
C LEU A 188 -7.89 6.15 -3.57
N LYS A 189 -7.40 7.29 -3.08
CA LYS A 189 -7.83 8.63 -3.52
C LYS A 189 -7.39 8.94 -4.96
N THR A 190 -6.13 8.67 -5.28
CA THR A 190 -5.49 9.09 -6.54
C THR A 190 -5.46 7.98 -7.58
N GLY A 191 -5.47 6.72 -7.13
CA GLY A 191 -5.25 5.57 -7.99
C GLY A 191 -3.83 5.44 -8.54
N GLU A 192 -2.86 6.18 -7.99
CA GLU A 192 -1.44 6.12 -8.31
C GLU A 192 -0.68 5.29 -7.26
N PRO A 193 0.44 4.63 -7.61
CA PRO A 193 1.30 3.97 -6.64
C PRO A 193 1.77 4.92 -5.53
N SER A 194 1.80 4.41 -4.30
CA SER A 194 2.13 5.18 -3.10
C SER A 194 2.98 4.35 -2.14
N LEU A 195 4.21 4.78 -1.93
CA LEU A 195 5.13 4.21 -0.94
C LEU A 195 5.05 5.03 0.35
N SER A 196 4.93 4.38 1.49
CA SER A 196 5.06 5.02 2.80
C SER A 196 6.16 4.36 3.64
N LEU A 197 6.69 5.16 4.56
CA LEU A 197 7.33 4.65 5.76
C LEU A 197 6.23 4.47 6.80
N PRO A 198 5.97 3.24 7.29
CA PRO A 198 4.94 3.02 8.29
C PRO A 198 5.14 3.94 9.50
N CYS A 199 4.08 4.37 10.18
CA CYS A 199 4.21 5.28 11.34
C CYS A 199 4.33 4.53 12.68
N PHE A 200 4.28 5.28 13.79
CA PHE A 200 4.22 4.72 15.14
C PHE A 200 2.99 3.80 15.32
N ALA A 201 1.81 4.22 14.86
CA ALA A 201 0.58 3.46 15.03
C ALA A 201 0.60 2.14 14.23
N GLU A 202 1.06 2.17 12.98
CA GLU A 202 1.23 0.97 12.16
C GLU A 202 2.19 -0.04 12.81
N ARG A 203 3.29 0.41 13.42
CA ARG A 203 4.20 -0.47 14.17
C ARG A 203 3.56 -0.99 15.44
N ARG A 204 3.03 -0.09 16.27
CA ARG A 204 2.52 -0.42 17.61
C ARG A 204 1.27 -1.30 17.58
N TYR A 205 0.35 -1.03 16.65
CA TYR A 205 -0.95 -1.69 16.59
C TYR A 205 -1.06 -2.67 15.42
N GLY A 206 -0.53 -2.32 14.25
CA GLY A 206 -0.45 -3.24 13.09
C GLY A 206 0.68 -4.28 13.20
N GLY A 207 1.62 -4.09 14.12
CA GLY A 207 2.76 -5.00 14.27
C GLY A 207 3.69 -4.98 13.06
N VAL A 208 3.78 -3.84 12.37
CA VAL A 208 4.74 -3.66 11.28
C VAL A 208 6.16 -3.62 11.87
N PRO A 209 7.08 -4.48 11.41
CA PRO A 209 8.46 -4.47 11.90
C PRO A 209 9.24 -3.31 11.28
N ASP A 210 10.34 -2.91 11.93
CA ASP A 210 11.08 -1.70 11.59
C ASP A 210 11.67 -1.70 10.18
N GLU A 211 12.02 -2.89 9.67
CA GLU A 211 12.60 -3.08 8.35
C GLU A 211 11.58 -3.07 7.20
N GLU A 212 10.27 -3.09 7.48
CA GLU A 212 9.24 -3.10 6.44
C GLU A 212 8.82 -1.67 6.05
N MET A 213 8.78 -1.43 4.75
CA MET A 213 8.06 -0.34 4.11
C MET A 213 6.74 -0.88 3.54
N LEU A 214 5.85 0.03 3.15
CA LEU A 214 4.56 -0.32 2.56
C LEU A 214 4.37 0.35 1.20
N MET A 215 4.09 -0.46 0.18
CA MET A 215 3.67 0.01 -1.14
C MET A 215 2.18 -0.31 -1.34
N ALA A 216 1.40 0.71 -1.66
CA ALA A 216 -0.01 0.61 -2.07
C ALA A 216 -0.14 1.00 -3.56
N LEU A 217 -0.78 0.16 -4.37
CA LEU A 217 -0.89 0.38 -5.82
C LEU A 217 -2.02 -0.44 -6.44
N LYS A 218 -2.45 -0.12 -7.65
CA LYS A 218 -3.49 -0.91 -8.34
C LYS A 218 -2.95 -2.29 -8.76
N PRO A 219 -3.83 -3.30 -8.92
CA PRO A 219 -3.46 -4.59 -9.49
C PRO A 219 -2.74 -4.49 -10.84
N ALA A 220 -3.16 -3.57 -11.71
CA ALA A 220 -2.54 -3.34 -13.01
C ALA A 220 -1.11 -2.79 -12.90
N ASP A 221 -0.85 -1.89 -11.95
CA ASP A 221 0.49 -1.37 -11.69
C ASP A 221 1.40 -2.47 -11.12
N LEU A 222 0.84 -3.36 -10.30
CA LEU A 222 1.57 -4.51 -9.78
C LEU A 222 1.97 -5.48 -10.90
N ALA A 223 1.06 -5.78 -11.83
CA ALA A 223 1.36 -6.57 -13.03
C ALA A 223 2.42 -5.89 -13.92
N LYS A 224 2.33 -4.57 -14.12
CA LYS A 224 3.34 -3.76 -14.81
C LYS A 224 4.71 -3.88 -14.13
N ALA A 225 4.75 -3.78 -12.80
CA ALA A 225 5.99 -3.87 -12.03
C ALA A 225 6.67 -5.22 -12.20
N ILE A 226 5.89 -6.32 -12.16
CA ILE A 226 6.38 -7.69 -12.38
C ILE A 226 7.01 -7.83 -13.76
N ALA A 227 6.32 -7.35 -14.81
CA ALA A 227 6.86 -7.38 -16.16
C ALA A 227 8.19 -6.61 -16.26
N GLY A 228 8.27 -5.43 -15.65
CA GLY A 228 9.51 -4.64 -15.60
C GLY A 228 10.63 -5.35 -14.84
N MET A 229 10.35 -5.90 -13.66
CA MET A 229 11.32 -6.66 -12.86
C MET A 229 11.85 -7.89 -13.61
N LYS A 230 11.00 -8.61 -14.35
CA LYS A 230 11.43 -9.75 -15.20
C LYS A 230 12.42 -9.31 -16.28
N GLN A 231 12.25 -8.12 -16.85
CA GLN A 231 13.21 -7.59 -17.84
C GLN A 231 14.51 -7.12 -17.20
N LEU A 232 14.43 -6.40 -16.09
CA LEU A 232 15.60 -5.98 -15.31
C LEU A 232 16.45 -7.16 -14.84
N ALA A 233 15.82 -8.26 -14.44
CA ALA A 233 16.50 -9.47 -13.99
C ALA A 233 17.40 -10.09 -15.08
N LYS A 234 17.04 -9.98 -16.36
CA LYS A 234 17.87 -10.41 -17.51
C LYS A 234 19.16 -9.61 -17.61
N ASN A 235 19.15 -8.36 -17.14
CA ASN A 235 20.32 -7.49 -17.09
C ASN A 235 21.12 -7.62 -15.78
N GLY A 236 20.78 -8.59 -14.92
CA GLY A 236 21.42 -8.76 -13.61
C GLY A 236 20.85 -7.86 -12.50
N LEU A 237 19.89 -6.98 -12.81
CA LEU A 237 19.27 -6.06 -11.86
C LEU A 237 18.06 -6.74 -11.18
N ARG A 238 18.31 -7.46 -10.10
CA ARG A 238 17.30 -8.28 -9.39
C ARG A 238 17.57 -8.37 -7.90
N TYR A 239 16.56 -8.80 -7.15
CA TYR A 239 16.69 -9.13 -5.74
C TYR A 239 17.11 -10.61 -5.54
N PRO A 240 17.95 -10.95 -4.53
CA PRO A 240 18.66 -10.05 -3.63
C PRO A 240 19.75 -9.27 -4.37
N ILE A 241 19.96 -8.02 -3.94
CA ILE A 241 21.03 -7.16 -4.46
C ILE A 241 22.33 -7.63 -3.83
N ALA A 242 23.18 -8.28 -4.62
CA ALA A 242 24.48 -8.75 -4.15
C ALA A 242 25.44 -7.55 -3.97
N PRO A 243 26.01 -7.35 -2.76
CA PRO A 243 27.02 -6.32 -2.58
C PRO A 243 28.27 -6.69 -3.38
N TYR A 244 28.83 -5.75 -4.12
CA TYR A 244 30.10 -5.96 -4.82
C TYR A 244 31.25 -6.19 -3.84
N GLY A 245 31.22 -5.53 -2.68
CA GLY A 245 32.25 -5.57 -1.63
C GLY A 245 32.85 -4.19 -1.41
N ILE A 246 32.68 -3.62 -0.22
CA ILE A 246 33.07 -2.23 0.11
C ILE A 246 34.59 -1.99 0.10
N GLN A 247 35.40 -3.04 0.02
CA GLN A 247 36.86 -2.96 -0.07
C GLN A 247 37.42 -3.33 -1.45
N ASN A 248 36.56 -3.68 -2.42
CA ASN A 248 37.02 -4.08 -3.74
C ASN A 248 37.39 -2.87 -4.61
N ASP A 249 38.41 -3.03 -5.46
CA ASP A 249 38.77 -2.04 -6.47
C ASP A 249 37.61 -1.87 -7.46
N VAL A 250 36.99 -0.68 -7.42
CA VAL A 250 35.80 -0.37 -8.21
C VAL A 250 36.07 -0.34 -9.72
N ARG A 251 37.34 -0.18 -10.15
CA ARG A 251 37.71 -0.13 -11.57
C ARG A 251 37.41 -1.43 -12.30
N ALA A 252 37.56 -2.57 -11.63
CA ALA A 252 37.24 -3.87 -12.21
C ALA A 252 35.74 -4.03 -12.51
N GLY A 253 34.85 -3.44 -11.70
CA GLY A 253 33.40 -3.47 -11.90
C GLY A 253 32.85 -2.35 -12.79
N MET A 254 33.38 -1.12 -12.67
CA MET A 254 32.87 0.05 -13.40
C MET A 254 33.42 0.21 -14.82
N SER A 255 34.58 -0.36 -15.14
CA SER A 255 35.19 -0.24 -16.47
C SER A 255 34.35 -0.88 -17.59
N VAL A 256 33.47 -1.83 -17.25
CA VAL A 256 32.54 -2.44 -18.21
C VAL A 256 31.43 -1.44 -18.62
N SER A 257 30.91 -0.67 -17.66
CA SER A 257 29.79 0.26 -17.90
C SER A 257 30.23 1.66 -18.35
N TYR A 258 31.46 2.08 -18.00
CA TYR A 258 31.93 3.46 -18.20
C TYR A 258 33.23 3.59 -19.00
N ARG A 259 33.70 2.52 -19.67
CA ARG A 259 34.77 2.70 -20.66
C ARG A 259 34.23 3.54 -21.81
N LYS A 260 34.64 4.81 -21.87
CA LYS A 260 34.68 5.53 -23.14
C LYS A 260 35.58 4.73 -24.09
N LYS A 261 35.10 4.48 -25.30
CA LYS A 261 35.96 4.11 -26.43
C LYS A 261 37.02 5.19 -26.64
#